data_AF-A0A8J3IA17-F1
#
_entry.id   AF-A0A8J3IA17-F1
#
_cell.length_a   1.000
_cell.length_b   1.000
_cell.length_c   1.000
_cell.angle_alpha   90.00
_cell.angle_beta   90.00
_cell.angle_gamma   90.00
#
_symmetry.space_group_name_H-M   'P 1'
#
loop_
_entity.id
_entity.type
_entity.pdbx_description
1 polymer ?
#
loop_
_entity_poly.entity_id
_entity_poly.type
_entity_poly.pdbx_seq_one_letter_code
_entity_poly.pdbx_strand_id
1 'polypeptide(L)'
;MRKALKMVVCGALLLAALFSFSVFTSTPSAHASTLGMNPHATPAGFTGHKVTDTTIVPAATSSCPPTLYPGSPYHHWVENIQSDLRFYGYYGADGKPLKVDGIYGKNTEYAVRNFQFDEGITIDGIVGPHTWAADGYC
;
A
#
# COMPACT_ATOMS: atom_id res chain seq x y z
N MET A 1 2.09 20.73 7.19
CA MET A 1 2.00 21.78 6.12
C MET A 1 2.93 21.56 4.92
N ARG A 2 3.80 20.51 4.87
CA ARG A 2 4.72 20.27 3.73
C ARG A 2 4.16 19.36 2.62
N LYS A 3 3.06 18.63 2.86
CA LYS A 3 2.49 17.66 1.89
C LYS A 3 1.71 18.32 0.74
N ALA A 4 1.01 19.44 0.99
CA ALA A 4 0.20 20.13 -0.04
C ALA A 4 1.03 20.83 -1.14
N LEU A 5 2.31 21.14 -0.89
CA LEU A 5 3.15 21.86 -1.85
C LEU A 5 3.74 20.95 -2.94
N LYS A 6 3.87 19.63 -2.70
CA LYS A 6 4.36 18.67 -3.70
C LYS A 6 3.27 18.23 -4.69
N MET A 7 2.00 18.23 -4.27
CA MET A 7 0.88 17.81 -5.14
C MET A 7 0.49 18.82 -6.22
N VAL A 8 0.76 20.12 -6.03
CA VAL A 8 0.45 21.14 -7.05
C VAL A 8 1.37 21.02 -8.28
N VAL A 9 2.52 20.37 -8.14
CA VAL A 9 3.51 20.23 -9.23
C VAL A 9 3.09 19.17 -10.27
N CYS A 10 2.21 18.23 -9.94
CA CYS A 10 1.83 17.16 -10.87
C CYS A 10 0.54 17.42 -11.67
N GLY A 11 -0.25 18.43 -11.28
CA GLY A 11 -1.58 18.70 -11.84
C GLY A 11 -1.68 19.89 -12.82
N ALA A 12 -0.61 20.64 -13.05
CA ALA A 12 -0.63 21.79 -13.95
C ALA A 12 0.63 21.91 -14.80
N LEU A 13 0.40 22.23 -16.08
CA LEU A 13 1.36 22.72 -17.07
C LEU A 13 2.17 21.68 -17.88
N LEU A 14 1.62 21.38 -19.06
CA LEU A 14 2.38 21.42 -20.32
C LEU A 14 3.29 22.66 -20.34
N LEU A 15 4.60 22.50 -20.16
CA LEU A 15 5.67 23.24 -20.86
C LEU A 15 7.04 22.78 -20.37
N ALA A 16 7.94 22.58 -21.33
CA ALA A 16 9.25 21.97 -21.23
C ALA A 16 10.20 22.63 -20.20
N ALA A 17 10.96 21.81 -19.47
CA ALA A 17 12.30 22.17 -19.01
C ALA A 17 13.14 20.90 -18.74
N LEU A 18 14.33 20.92 -19.34
CA LEU A 18 15.37 19.89 -19.40
C LEU A 18 15.75 19.36 -18.01
N PHE A 19 15.40 18.11 -17.71
CA PHE A 19 16.02 17.40 -16.59
C PHE A 19 17.27 16.68 -17.11
N SER A 20 18.42 17.11 -16.61
CA SER A 20 19.72 16.56 -16.96
C SER A 20 19.75 15.07 -16.64
N PHE A 21 20.01 14.27 -17.68
CA PHE A 21 20.30 12.84 -17.61
C PHE A 21 21.45 12.62 -16.62
N SER A 22 21.17 11.99 -15.48
CA SER A 22 22.19 11.28 -14.71
C SER A 22 21.86 9.81 -14.82
N VAL A 23 22.61 9.13 -15.70
CA VAL A 23 22.74 7.67 -15.69
C VAL A 23 23.23 7.27 -14.31
N PHE A 24 22.42 6.50 -13.58
CA PHE A 24 22.94 5.67 -12.49
C PHE A 24 22.65 4.22 -12.83
N THR A 25 23.75 3.50 -13.03
CA THR A 25 23.83 2.16 -13.56
C THR A 25 23.18 1.14 -12.64
N SER A 26 22.27 0.35 -13.19
CA SER A 26 21.66 -0.83 -12.57
C SER A 26 22.71 -1.93 -12.32
N THR A 27 22.84 -2.37 -11.07
CA THR A 27 23.36 -3.71 -10.75
C THR A 27 22.22 -4.58 -10.20
N PRO A 28 21.73 -5.59 -10.94
CA PRO A 28 20.83 -6.58 -10.37
C PRO A 28 21.65 -7.58 -9.55
N SER A 29 21.44 -7.62 -8.23
CA SER A 29 21.91 -8.74 -7.40
C SER A 29 20.74 -9.68 -7.16
N ALA A 30 20.70 -10.74 -7.97
CA ALA A 30 19.91 -11.91 -7.67
C ALA A 30 20.62 -12.72 -6.58
N HIS A 31 19.95 -12.93 -5.46
CA HIS A 31 20.24 -14.07 -4.58
C HIS A 31 18.95 -14.87 -4.40
N ALA A 32 18.81 -15.87 -5.27
CA ALA A 32 17.91 -16.98 -5.04
C ALA A 32 18.50 -17.85 -3.92
N SER A 33 17.70 -18.10 -2.89
CA SER A 33 17.88 -19.25 -2.01
C SER A 33 16.53 -19.90 -1.80
N THR A 34 16.56 -21.21 -1.99
CA THR A 34 15.46 -22.10 -2.31
C THR A 34 14.99 -22.82 -1.04
N LEU A 35 13.66 -22.89 -0.88
CA LEU A 35 12.83 -23.86 -0.13
C LEU A 35 12.86 -23.91 1.41
N GLY A 36 11.67 -23.69 1.98
CA GLY A 36 11.21 -24.26 3.25
C GLY A 36 9.68 -24.13 3.31
N MET A 37 8.98 -25.26 3.39
CA MET A 37 7.53 -25.42 3.25
C MET A 37 6.67 -24.54 4.19
N ASN A 38 5.41 -24.29 3.81
CA ASN A 38 4.26 -24.83 4.54
C ASN A 38 2.95 -24.76 3.70
N PRO A 39 2.15 -25.83 3.68
CA PRO A 39 0.89 -25.87 2.95
C PRO A 39 -0.12 -24.94 3.60
N HIS A 40 -0.82 -24.15 2.78
CA HIS A 40 -1.99 -23.37 3.18
C HIS A 40 -3.09 -24.33 3.65
N ALA A 41 -3.10 -24.63 4.96
CA ALA A 41 -4.16 -25.37 5.60
C ALA A 41 -5.41 -24.49 5.64
N THR A 42 -6.48 -24.98 5.04
CA THR A 42 -7.85 -24.48 5.16
C THR A 42 -8.24 -24.42 6.63
N PRO A 43 -8.71 -23.28 7.18
CA PRO A 43 -9.40 -23.32 8.45
C PRO A 43 -10.85 -23.74 8.21
N ALA A 44 -11.12 -25.01 8.51
CA ALA A 44 -12.45 -25.49 8.85
C ALA A 44 -12.99 -24.72 10.08
N GLY A 45 -14.32 -24.66 10.19
CA GLY A 45 -15.08 -23.75 11.03
C GLY A 45 -14.59 -23.57 12.48
N PHE A 46 -14.60 -22.31 12.93
CA PHE A 46 -14.54 -21.97 14.34
C PHE A 46 -15.97 -21.83 14.89
N THR A 47 -16.54 -22.94 15.34
CA THR A 47 -17.58 -22.89 16.39
C THR A 47 -16.90 -22.53 17.71
N GLY A 48 -17.46 -21.56 18.42
CA GLY A 48 -16.78 -20.70 19.40
C GLY A 48 -16.02 -21.37 20.54
N HIS A 49 -15.22 -20.56 21.23
CA HIS A 49 -14.76 -20.88 22.58
C HIS A 49 -14.60 -19.66 23.48
N LYS A 50 -15.13 -19.83 24.70
CA LYS A 50 -15.10 -18.95 25.86
C LYS A 50 -13.67 -18.86 26.38
N VAL A 51 -13.15 -17.63 26.44
CA VAL A 51 -11.80 -17.29 26.89
C VAL A 51 -11.67 -17.54 28.39
N THR A 52 -10.67 -18.35 28.80
CA THR A 52 -9.96 -18.21 30.08
C THR A 52 -8.56 -18.85 30.00
N ASP A 53 -7.56 -17.98 30.14
CA ASP A 53 -6.28 -18.14 30.84
C ASP A 53 -5.01 -18.73 30.16
N THR A 54 -4.14 -17.78 29.78
CA THR A 54 -2.66 -17.77 29.85
C THR A 54 -1.81 -18.74 29.03
N THR A 55 -1.42 -18.27 27.85
CA THR A 55 -0.01 -18.23 27.40
C THR A 55 0.21 -16.91 26.68
N ILE A 56 0.84 -15.98 27.39
CA ILE A 56 1.12 -14.62 26.93
C ILE A 56 2.30 -14.71 25.96
N VAL A 57 1.99 -14.90 24.67
CA VAL A 57 2.76 -14.18 23.66
C VAL A 57 2.27 -12.74 23.73
N PRO A 58 3.13 -11.74 23.99
CA PRO A 58 2.77 -10.37 23.66
C PRO A 58 2.67 -10.36 22.13
N ALA A 59 1.48 -10.67 21.62
CA ALA A 59 1.09 -10.27 20.28
C ALA A 59 1.31 -8.76 20.29
N ALA A 60 2.38 -8.32 19.65
CA ALA A 60 2.58 -6.92 19.39
C ALA A 60 1.25 -6.44 18.78
N THR A 61 0.47 -5.70 19.55
CA THR A 61 -0.64 -4.93 19.03
C THR A 61 0.00 -3.85 18.20
N SER A 62 0.42 -4.20 16.99
CA SER A 62 0.82 -3.23 15.99
C SER A 62 -0.42 -2.35 15.78
N SER A 63 -0.30 -1.09 16.21
CA SER A 63 -1.28 -0.02 15.97
C SER A 63 -1.57 0.20 14.49
N CYS A 64 -0.78 -0.44 13.63
CA CYS A 64 -0.92 -0.40 12.20
C CYS A 64 -2.07 -1.23 11.66
N PRO A 65 -2.77 -0.72 10.63
CA PRO A 65 -3.73 -1.50 9.87
C PRO A 65 -3.10 -2.75 9.22
N PRO A 66 -3.92 -3.74 8.82
CA PRO A 66 -3.45 -4.93 8.15
C PRO A 66 -2.87 -4.62 6.77
N THR A 67 -2.00 -5.49 6.26
CA THR A 67 -1.46 -5.36 4.91
C THR A 67 -2.54 -5.56 3.86
N LEU A 68 -2.69 -4.62 2.92
CA LEU A 68 -3.63 -4.71 1.79
C LEU A 68 -2.93 -5.08 0.49
N TYR A 69 -3.55 -5.98 -0.26
CA TYR A 69 -3.14 -6.40 -1.61
C TYR A 69 -4.38 -6.60 -2.49
N PRO A 70 -4.24 -6.64 -3.83
CA PRO A 70 -5.37 -6.89 -4.72
C PRO A 70 -6.18 -8.15 -4.34
N GLY A 71 -7.50 -7.99 -4.23
CA GLY A 71 -8.41 -9.08 -3.82
C GLY A 71 -8.48 -9.35 -2.32
N SER A 72 -7.83 -8.53 -1.47
CA SER A 72 -7.97 -8.64 -0.01
C SER A 72 -9.42 -8.44 0.46
N PRO A 73 -9.89 -9.17 1.50
CA PRO A 73 -11.25 -9.05 2.03
C PRO A 73 -11.47 -7.82 2.94
N TYR A 74 -10.47 -6.96 3.09
CA TYR A 74 -10.44 -5.88 4.09
C TYR A 74 -11.13 -4.60 3.60
N HIS A 75 -12.43 -4.67 3.30
CA HIS A 75 -13.20 -3.59 2.67
C HIS A 75 -13.02 -2.21 3.32
N HIS A 76 -13.19 -2.09 4.64
CA HIS A 76 -13.11 -0.79 5.31
C HIS A 76 -11.70 -0.15 5.28
N TRP A 77 -10.64 -0.97 5.31
CA TRP A 77 -9.26 -0.47 5.16
C TRP A 77 -8.96 -0.06 3.73
N VAL A 78 -9.53 -0.77 2.76
CA VAL A 78 -9.44 -0.40 1.35
C VAL A 78 -10.18 0.91 1.09
N GLU A 79 -11.35 1.13 1.70
CA GLU A 79 -12.07 2.40 1.60
C GLU A 79 -11.26 3.57 2.17
N ASN A 80 -10.62 3.37 3.34
CA ASN A 80 -9.75 4.36 3.96
C ASN A 80 -8.63 4.80 3.00
N ILE A 81 -7.81 3.85 2.52
CA ILE A 81 -6.71 4.19 1.62
C ILE A 81 -7.20 4.78 0.29
N GLN A 82 -8.33 4.30 -0.25
CA GLN A 82 -8.92 4.90 -1.46
C GLN A 82 -9.35 6.35 -1.24
N SER A 83 -9.93 6.65 -0.08
CA SER A 83 -10.34 8.01 0.30
C SER A 83 -9.13 8.92 0.45
N ASP A 84 -8.10 8.46 1.15
CA ASP A 84 -6.88 9.24 1.41
C ASP A 84 -6.10 9.49 0.12
N LEU A 85 -5.90 8.47 -0.72
CA LEU A 85 -5.29 8.62 -2.04
C LEU A 85 -6.06 9.60 -2.93
N ARG A 86 -7.40 9.53 -2.93
CA ARG A 86 -8.23 10.47 -3.67
C ARG A 86 -8.09 11.89 -3.13
N PHE A 87 -8.03 12.05 -1.81
CA PHE A 87 -7.85 13.36 -1.17
C PHE A 87 -6.47 13.97 -1.50
N TYR A 88 -5.43 13.13 -1.61
CA TYR A 88 -4.10 13.50 -2.08
C TYR A 88 -4.02 13.73 -3.60
N GLY A 89 -5.10 13.52 -4.34
CA GLY A 89 -5.13 13.76 -5.79
C GLY A 89 -4.48 12.65 -6.61
N TYR A 90 -4.38 11.43 -6.08
CA TYR A 90 -4.06 10.26 -6.90
C TYR A 90 -5.28 9.83 -7.72
N TYR A 91 -5.01 9.30 -8.91
CA TYR A 91 -5.99 8.86 -9.88
C TYR A 91 -5.81 7.37 -10.18
N GLY A 92 -6.89 6.73 -10.61
CA GLY A 92 -6.83 5.38 -11.15
C GLY A 92 -6.04 5.30 -12.46
N ALA A 93 -5.74 4.08 -12.88
CA ALA A 93 -5.06 3.82 -14.15
C ALA A 93 -5.87 4.30 -15.37
N ASP A 94 -7.18 4.51 -15.20
CA ASP A 94 -8.10 5.09 -16.18
C ASP A 94 -8.09 6.63 -16.22
N GLY A 95 -7.24 7.27 -15.41
CA GLY A 95 -7.14 8.73 -15.30
C GLY A 95 -8.31 9.38 -14.57
N LYS A 96 -9.16 8.59 -13.89
CA LYS A 96 -10.32 9.09 -13.13
C LYS A 96 -10.00 9.12 -11.63
N PRO A 97 -10.67 10.00 -10.85
CA PRO A 97 -10.54 9.98 -9.41
C PRO A 97 -10.88 8.59 -8.87
N LEU A 98 -10.16 8.14 -7.83
CA LEU A 98 -10.44 6.82 -7.25
C LEU A 98 -11.88 6.74 -6.75
N LYS A 99 -12.50 5.59 -7.02
CA LYS A 99 -13.75 5.20 -6.40
C LYS A 99 -13.44 4.62 -5.03
N VAL A 100 -14.16 5.09 -4.01
CA VAL A 100 -14.08 4.58 -2.65
C VAL A 100 -15.15 3.51 -2.52
N ASP A 101 -14.78 2.27 -2.83
CA ASP A 101 -15.69 1.13 -2.88
C ASP A 101 -15.21 -0.11 -2.14
N GLY A 102 -14.09 0.02 -1.43
CA GLY A 102 -13.52 -1.07 -0.64
C GLY A 102 -12.99 -2.21 -1.48
N ILE A 103 -12.86 -2.03 -2.81
CA ILE A 103 -12.32 -3.04 -3.72
C ILE A 103 -10.91 -2.65 -4.14
N TYR A 104 -9.95 -3.46 -3.73
CA TYR A 104 -8.56 -3.27 -4.13
C TYR A 104 -8.37 -3.85 -5.55
N GLY A 105 -8.78 -3.07 -6.54
CA GLY A 105 -8.63 -3.39 -7.96
C GLY A 105 -7.45 -2.68 -8.61
N LYS A 106 -7.32 -2.83 -9.94
CA LYS A 106 -6.25 -2.25 -10.76
C LYS A 106 -6.08 -0.73 -10.57
N ASN A 107 -7.19 0.00 -10.42
CA ASN A 107 -7.14 1.45 -10.23
C ASN A 107 -6.56 1.82 -8.87
N THR A 108 -6.94 1.11 -7.81
CA THR A 108 -6.38 1.29 -6.46
C THR A 108 -4.90 0.94 -6.43
N GLU A 109 -4.51 -0.20 -7.03
CA GLU A 109 -3.11 -0.62 -7.11
C GLU A 109 -2.24 0.42 -7.83
N TYR A 110 -2.69 0.93 -8.97
CA TYR A 110 -1.97 1.96 -9.73
C TYR A 110 -1.75 3.22 -8.89
N ALA A 111 -2.77 3.67 -8.19
CA ALA A 111 -2.69 4.84 -7.32
C ALA A 111 -1.74 4.63 -6.15
N VAL A 112 -1.78 3.46 -5.50
CA VAL A 112 -0.85 3.09 -4.42
C VAL A 112 0.59 3.09 -4.93
N ARG A 113 0.85 2.56 -6.13
CA ARG A 113 2.20 2.57 -6.70
C ARG A 113 2.73 3.99 -6.93
N ASN A 114 1.88 4.90 -7.40
CA ASN A 114 2.26 6.31 -7.56
C ASN A 114 2.52 6.97 -6.20
N PHE A 115 1.68 6.70 -5.21
CA PHE A 115 1.91 7.17 -3.84
C PHE A 115 3.22 6.65 -3.26
N GLN A 116 3.50 5.36 -3.42
CA GLN A 116 4.76 4.75 -2.98
C GLN A 116 5.97 5.36 -3.68
N PHE A 117 5.85 5.65 -4.98
CA PHE A 117 6.89 6.33 -5.74
C PHE A 117 7.14 7.75 -5.19
N ASP A 118 6.09 8.53 -4.93
CA ASP A 118 6.20 9.89 -4.43
C ASP A 118 6.74 9.98 -2.99
N GLU A 119 6.41 9.00 -2.15
CA GLU A 119 6.93 8.88 -0.78
C GLU A 119 8.33 8.23 -0.74
N GLY A 120 8.85 7.75 -1.89
CA GLY A 120 10.20 7.19 -2.00
C GLY A 120 10.36 5.84 -1.31
N ILE A 121 9.29 5.06 -1.21
CA ILE A 121 9.27 3.71 -0.62
C ILE A 121 9.16 2.63 -1.70
N THR A 122 9.13 1.36 -1.29
CA THR A 122 9.01 0.23 -2.23
C THR A 122 7.71 0.32 -3.03
N ILE A 123 7.81 0.26 -4.36
CA ILE A 123 6.71 0.41 -5.31
C ILE A 123 6.17 -0.96 -5.73
N ASP A 124 5.57 -1.67 -4.78
CA ASP A 124 5.04 -3.03 -4.97
C ASP A 124 3.51 -3.05 -5.16
N GLY A 125 2.83 -1.92 -4.95
CA GLY A 125 1.37 -1.84 -4.99
C GLY A 125 0.69 -2.55 -3.81
N ILE A 126 1.43 -2.80 -2.72
CA ILE A 126 0.96 -3.42 -1.48
C ILE A 126 0.95 -2.37 -0.36
N VAL A 127 -0.17 -2.23 0.33
CA VAL A 127 -0.28 -1.31 1.47
C VAL A 127 0.16 -2.05 2.73
N GLY A 128 1.47 -2.12 2.94
CA GLY A 128 2.07 -2.67 4.16
C GLY A 128 2.39 -1.61 5.21
N PRO A 129 3.08 -1.98 6.32
CA PRO A 129 3.37 -1.07 7.43
C PRO A 129 4.08 0.23 7.03
N HIS A 130 5.03 0.18 6.07
CA HIS A 130 5.69 1.38 5.59
C HIS A 130 4.76 2.29 4.79
N THR A 131 3.87 1.72 3.98
CA THR A 131 2.85 2.47 3.24
C THR A 131 1.85 3.10 4.23
N TRP A 132 1.40 2.36 5.24
CA TRP A 132 0.54 2.88 6.30
C TRP A 132 1.18 4.00 7.12
N ALA A 133 2.48 3.90 7.39
CA ALA A 133 3.22 4.95 8.07
C ALA A 133 3.36 6.23 7.24
N ALA A 134 3.57 6.07 5.92
CA ALA A 134 3.61 7.21 5.00
C ALA A 134 2.24 7.90 4.89
N ASP A 135 1.17 7.12 4.91
CA ASP A 135 -0.22 7.57 4.86
C ASP A 135 -0.68 8.23 6.17
N GLY A 136 -0.14 7.78 7.32
CA GLY A 136 -0.34 8.39 8.64
C GLY A 136 -1.21 7.58 9.61
N TYR A 137 -1.49 6.31 9.30
CA TYR A 137 -2.14 5.37 10.23
C TYR A 137 -1.16 4.77 11.24
N CYS A 138 0.14 4.85 10.91
CA CYS A 138 1.29 4.57 11.77
C CYS A 138 2.33 5.69 11.59
#